data_AF-A0A0Q5ZUD5-F1
#
_entry.id   AF-A0A0Q5ZUD5-F1
#
_cell.length_a   1.000
_cell.length_b   1.000
_cell.length_c   1.000
_cell.angle_alpha   90.00
_cell.angle_beta   90.00
_cell.angle_gamma   90.00
#
_symmetry.space_group_name_H-M   'P 1'
#
loop_
_entity.id
_entity.type
_entity.pdbx_description
1 polymer ?
#
loop_
_entity_poly.entity_id
_entity_poly.type
_entity_poly.pdbx_seq_one_letter_code
_entity_poly.pdbx_strand_id
1 'polypeptide(L)'
;MKKLFLFLTLLIFSFHYSNNNVLIYKNDLKEVKTHTVIIHKKYNDKIYDLKISVGEGFLGKVTSFSIEVLDNGSEFKNLIVNNREKIKSNLLEIITNSNSLQRSAIGPVLTVGNCVSNCTKTWQCYDQPTQTGTALCALDCVLECAGA
;
A
#
# COMPACT_ATOMS: atom_id res chain seq x y z
N MET A 1 1.82 -7.95 -46.24
CA MET A 1 2.16 -6.74 -45.45
C MET A 1 1.05 -6.20 -44.55
N LYS A 2 -0.26 -6.37 -44.84
CA LYS A 2 -1.36 -5.89 -43.95
C LYS A 2 -1.46 -6.62 -42.59
N LYS A 3 -1.16 -7.92 -42.53
CA LYS A 3 -1.26 -8.73 -41.29
C LYS A 3 -0.16 -8.43 -40.26
N LEU A 4 1.02 -8.00 -40.71
CA LEU A 4 2.15 -7.63 -39.85
C LEU A 4 1.87 -6.30 -39.11
N PHE A 5 1.21 -5.36 -39.79
CA PHE A 5 0.80 -4.08 -39.22
C PHE A 5 -0.28 -4.23 -38.13
N LEU A 6 -1.17 -5.23 -38.28
CA LEU A 6 -2.19 -5.54 -37.28
C LEU A 6 -1.59 -6.08 -35.98
N PHE A 7 -0.55 -6.92 -36.08
CA PHE A 7 0.19 -7.43 -34.92
C PHE A 7 0.99 -6.31 -34.23
N LEU A 8 1.62 -5.42 -35.00
CA LEU A 8 2.39 -4.30 -34.45
C LEU A 8 1.48 -3.29 -33.72
N THR A 9 0.30 -2.99 -34.28
CA THR A 9 -0.68 -2.12 -33.63
C THR A 9 -1.26 -2.75 -32.36
N LEU A 10 -1.61 -4.04 -32.37
CA LEU A 10 -2.03 -4.76 -31.15
C LEU A 10 -0.94 -4.76 -30.06
N LEU A 11 0.33 -4.94 -30.43
CA LEU A 11 1.45 -4.84 -29.48
C LEU A 11 1.57 -3.43 -28.88
N ILE A 12 1.48 -2.38 -29.70
CA ILE A 12 1.56 -0.98 -29.23
C ILE A 12 0.38 -0.64 -28.30
N PHE A 13 -0.84 -1.09 -28.61
CA PHE A 13 -2.00 -0.92 -27.72
C PHE A 13 -1.90 -1.75 -26.43
N SER A 14 -1.21 -2.90 -26.46
CA SER A 14 -0.99 -3.73 -25.25
C SER A 14 -0.02 -3.06 -24.26
N PHE A 15 0.98 -2.33 -24.75
CA PHE A 15 1.94 -1.59 -23.91
C PHE A 15 1.43 -0.22 -23.45
N HIS A 16 0.34 0.30 -24.04
CA HIS A 16 -0.30 1.54 -23.61
C HIS A 16 -1.32 1.37 -22.49
N TYR A 17 -1.62 0.14 -22.04
CA TYR A 17 -2.09 -0.06 -20.67
C TYR A 17 -0.90 0.17 -19.74
N SER A 18 -0.62 1.45 -19.50
CA SER A 18 0.16 1.92 -18.36
C SER A 18 -0.39 1.19 -17.14
N ASN A 19 0.34 0.18 -16.66
CA ASN A 19 -0.08 -0.58 -15.49
C ASN A 19 -0.18 0.41 -14.33
N ASN A 20 -1.42 0.78 -13.96
CA ASN A 20 -1.68 1.77 -12.91
C ASN A 20 -1.45 1.20 -11.51
N ASN A 21 -1.13 -0.09 -11.44
CA ASN A 21 -0.73 -0.76 -10.23
C ASN A 21 0.77 -0.57 -9.95
N VAL A 22 1.06 0.04 -8.80
CA VAL A 22 2.41 0.21 -8.25
C VAL A 22 2.60 -0.80 -7.11
N LEU A 23 3.45 -1.79 -7.34
CA LEU A 23 3.87 -2.73 -6.29
C LEU A 23 4.83 -2.04 -5.32
N ILE A 24 4.42 -1.82 -4.07
CA ILE A 24 5.23 -1.14 -3.06
C ILE A 24 6.12 -2.14 -2.32
N TYR A 25 5.55 -3.28 -1.92
CA TYR A 25 6.23 -4.30 -1.12
C TYR A 25 5.87 -5.70 -1.60
N LYS A 26 6.86 -6.61 -1.57
CA LYS A 26 6.67 -8.04 -1.74
C LYS A 26 7.81 -8.78 -1.04
N ASN A 27 7.52 -9.90 -0.40
CA ASN A 27 8.51 -10.81 0.17
C ASN A 27 8.36 -12.24 -0.38
N ASP A 28 9.20 -13.16 0.10
CA ASP A 28 9.26 -14.54 -0.37
C ASP A 28 8.26 -15.48 0.33
N LEU A 29 7.46 -14.98 1.28
CA LEU A 29 6.44 -15.79 1.94
C LEU A 29 5.35 -16.18 0.93
N LYS A 30 4.85 -17.41 1.06
CA LYS A 30 3.72 -17.88 0.25
C LYS A 30 2.47 -17.08 0.59
N GLU A 31 1.99 -16.31 -0.38
CA GLU A 31 0.70 -15.64 -0.32
C GLU A 31 -0.43 -16.68 -0.39
N VAL A 32 -1.35 -16.63 0.57
CA VAL A 32 -2.50 -17.52 0.68
C VAL A 32 -3.81 -16.79 0.37
N LYS A 33 -3.86 -15.47 0.58
CA LYS A 33 -5.03 -14.63 0.33
C LYS A 33 -4.57 -13.22 -0.04
N THR A 34 -5.33 -12.53 -0.87
CA THR A 34 -5.16 -11.09 -1.12
C THR A 34 -6.40 -10.36 -0.63
N HIS A 35 -6.22 -9.28 0.12
CA HIS A 35 -7.30 -8.39 0.53
C HIS A 35 -7.22 -7.13 -0.31
N THR A 36 -8.38 -6.67 -0.79
CA THR A 36 -8.45 -5.46 -1.61
C THR A 36 -9.48 -4.51 -1.02
N VAL A 37 -9.11 -3.25 -0.89
CA VAL A 37 -9.99 -2.17 -0.46
C VAL A 37 -9.88 -1.00 -1.44
N ILE A 38 -10.97 -0.26 -1.60
CA ILE A 38 -10.97 1.00 -2.35
C ILE A 38 -11.04 2.12 -1.33
N ILE A 39 -10.09 3.05 -1.40
CA ILE A 39 -10.08 4.27 -0.60
C ILE A 39 -10.12 5.50 -1.50
N HIS A 40 -10.61 6.61 -0.96
CA HIS A 40 -10.69 7.88 -1.66
C HIS A 40 -9.67 8.85 -1.06
N LYS A 41 -8.74 9.37 -1.87
CA LYS A 41 -7.74 10.35 -1.43
C LYS A 41 -7.86 11.65 -2.21
N LYS A 42 -7.88 12.77 -1.47
CA LYS A 42 -7.88 14.11 -2.06
C LYS A 42 -6.44 14.58 -2.29
N TYR A 43 -6.11 15.01 -3.50
CA TYR A 43 -4.83 15.61 -3.85
C TYR A 43 -5.02 16.67 -4.95
N ASN A 44 -4.42 17.86 -4.79
CA ASN A 44 -4.57 19.00 -5.71
C ASN A 44 -6.04 19.28 -6.11
N ASP A 45 -6.92 19.31 -5.09
CA ASP A 45 -8.37 19.53 -5.24
C ASP A 45 -9.14 18.51 -6.09
N LYS A 46 -8.52 17.38 -6.43
CA LYS A 46 -9.17 16.23 -7.05
C LYS A 46 -9.26 15.07 -6.07
N ILE A 47 -10.28 14.23 -6.23
CA ILE A 47 -10.44 12.98 -5.48
C ILE A 47 -10.01 11.83 -6.39
N TYR A 48 -9.11 11.00 -5.90
CA TYR A 48 -8.61 9.81 -6.58
C TYR A 48 -9.12 8.56 -5.88
N ASP A 49 -9.60 7.61 -6.67
CA ASP A 49 -9.97 6.29 -6.19
C ASP A 49 -8.75 5.37 -6.26
N LEU A 50 -8.33 4.89 -5.10
CA LEU A 50 -7.16 4.02 -4.95
C LEU A 50 -7.62 2.64 -4.55
N LYS A 51 -7.30 1.65 -5.38
CA LYS A 51 -7.46 0.24 -5.05
C LYS A 51 -6.18 -0.27 -4.41
N ILE A 52 -6.22 -0.49 -3.11
CA ILE A 52 -5.09 -1.01 -2.34
C ILE A 52 -5.26 -2.51 -2.17
N SER A 53 -4.22 -3.27 -2.48
CA SER A 53 -4.19 -4.71 -2.31
C SER A 53 -3.08 -5.11 -1.33
N VAL A 54 -3.44 -5.87 -0.30
CA VAL A 54 -2.53 -6.40 0.72
C VAL A 54 -2.57 -7.93 0.66
N GLY A 55 -1.44 -8.53 0.29
CA GLY A 55 -1.24 -9.97 0.34
C GLY A 55 -1.07 -10.45 1.78
N GLU A 56 -1.76 -11.55 2.10
CA GLU A 56 -1.68 -12.26 3.36
C GLU A 56 -1.09 -13.65 3.13
N GLY A 57 -0.13 -14.00 3.98
CA GLY A 57 0.49 -15.32 4.07
C GLY A 57 0.02 -16.06 5.33
N PHE A 58 0.69 -17.17 5.62
CA PHE A 58 0.41 -17.93 6.85
C PHE A 58 0.54 -17.06 8.10
N LEU A 59 -0.34 -17.31 9.08
CA LEU A 59 -0.42 -16.57 10.35
C LEU A 59 -0.72 -15.07 10.18
N GLY A 60 -1.38 -14.67 9.08
CA GLY A 60 -1.81 -13.29 8.90
C GLY A 60 -0.67 -12.31 8.61
N LYS A 61 0.48 -12.81 8.12
CA LYS A 61 1.63 -11.97 7.77
C LYS A 61 1.42 -11.27 6.43
N VAL A 62 1.91 -10.03 6.32
CA VAL A 62 1.89 -9.31 5.04
C VAL A 62 2.91 -9.93 4.08
N THR A 63 2.47 -10.30 2.87
CA THR A 63 3.32 -10.87 1.81
C THR A 63 3.54 -9.90 0.66
N SER A 64 2.56 -9.06 0.38
CA SER A 64 2.63 -8.05 -0.66
C SER A 64 1.77 -6.83 -0.33
N PHE A 65 2.11 -5.69 -0.93
CA PHE A 65 1.33 -4.46 -0.84
C PHE A 65 1.44 -3.72 -2.16
N SER A 66 0.31 -3.40 -2.78
CA SER A 66 0.26 -2.65 -4.03
C SER A 66 -0.87 -1.63 -4.04
N ILE A 67 -0.66 -0.54 -4.78
CA ILE A 67 -1.63 0.55 -4.92
C ILE A 67 -1.91 0.73 -6.41
N GLU A 68 -3.18 0.62 -6.79
CA GLU A 68 -3.66 0.88 -8.13
C GLU A 68 -4.48 2.17 -8.13
N VAL A 69 -4.08 3.16 -8.93
CA VAL A 69 -4.87 4.38 -9.14
C VAL A 69 -5.92 4.07 -10.22
N LEU A 70 -7.20 4.10 -9.86
CA LEU A 70 -8.29 3.72 -10.77
C LEU A 70 -8.65 4.84 -11.77
N ASP A 71 -8.19 6.06 -11.52
CA ASP A 71 -8.34 7.18 -12.46
C ASP A 71 -7.32 7.12 -13.62
N ASN A 72 -7.67 7.74 -14.74
CA ASN A 72 -6.83 7.81 -15.94
C ASN A 72 -5.70 8.87 -15.82
N GLY A 73 -5.70 9.68 -14.75
CA GLY A 73 -4.68 10.69 -14.48
C GLY A 73 -3.34 10.11 -14.01
N SER A 74 -2.22 10.60 -14.55
CA SER A 74 -0.87 10.16 -14.15
C SER A 74 -0.31 10.90 -12.93
N GLU A 75 -0.93 11.99 -12.50
CA GLU A 75 -0.42 12.90 -11.47
C GLU A 75 -0.26 12.19 -10.12
N PHE A 76 -1.34 11.59 -9.61
CA PHE A 76 -1.32 10.88 -8.34
C PHE A 76 -0.50 9.58 -8.41
N LYS A 77 -0.53 8.90 -9.56
CA LYS A 77 0.35 7.74 -9.80
C LYS A 77 1.82 8.14 -9.65
N ASN A 78 2.22 9.25 -10.25
CA ASN A 78 3.59 9.75 -10.14
C ASN A 78 3.94 10.11 -8.70
N LEU A 79 3.01 10.67 -7.92
CA LEU A 79 3.19 10.93 -6.49
C LEU A 79 3.48 9.63 -5.71
N ILE A 80 2.70 8.58 -5.95
CA ILE A 80 2.90 7.25 -5.32
C ILE A 80 4.24 6.65 -5.74
N VAL A 81 4.60 6.73 -7.03
CA VAL A 81 5.89 6.22 -7.53
C VAL A 81 7.06 7.00 -6.92
N ASN A 82 6.97 8.33 -6.84
CA ASN A 82 8.03 9.18 -6.30
C ASN A 82 8.23 8.99 -4.79
N ASN A 83 7.16 8.65 -4.05
CA ASN A 83 7.22 8.39 -2.61
C ASN A 83 7.28 6.89 -2.27
N ARG A 84 7.44 6.00 -3.26
CA ARG A 84 7.37 4.54 -3.08
C ARG A 84 8.22 4.01 -1.94
N GLU A 85 9.47 4.45 -1.81
CA GLU A 85 10.34 3.98 -0.73
C GLU A 85 9.93 4.50 0.65
N LYS A 86 9.36 5.71 0.75
CA LYS A 86 8.79 6.22 2.00
C LYS A 86 7.53 5.44 2.39
N ILE A 87 6.63 5.21 1.44
CA ILE A 87 5.42 4.39 1.63
C ILE A 87 5.82 2.99 2.12
N LYS A 88 6.83 2.38 1.47
CA LYS A 88 7.38 1.08 1.86
C LYS A 88 7.99 1.11 3.26
N SER A 89 8.77 2.14 3.60
CA SER A 89 9.36 2.30 4.93
C SER A 89 8.28 2.43 6.01
N ASN A 90 7.25 3.26 5.78
CA ASN A 90 6.12 3.43 6.69
C ASN A 90 5.38 2.10 6.90
N LEU A 91 5.12 1.37 5.80
CA LEU A 91 4.51 0.04 5.86
C LEU A 91 5.35 -0.95 6.67
N LEU A 92 6.66 -0.99 6.45
CA LEU A 92 7.56 -1.90 7.17
C LEU A 92 7.67 -1.54 8.67
N GLU A 93 7.65 -0.25 9.00
CA GLU A 93 7.59 0.23 10.39
C GLU A 93 6.33 -0.32 11.08
N ILE A 94 5.16 -0.19 10.43
CA ILE A 94 3.88 -0.71 10.95
C ILE A 94 3.93 -2.23 11.14
N ILE A 95 4.40 -2.97 10.13
CA ILE A 95 4.50 -4.43 10.19
C ILE A 95 5.43 -4.83 11.35
N THR A 96 6.57 -4.17 11.50
CA THR A 96 7.54 -4.48 12.57
C THR A 96 6.94 -4.20 13.95
N ASN A 97 6.27 -3.06 14.12
CA ASN A 97 5.66 -2.66 15.39
C ASN A 97 4.45 -3.53 15.78
N SER A 98 3.70 -4.05 14.80
CA SER A 98 2.60 -5.00 15.09
C SER A 98 3.09 -6.27 15.80
N ASN A 99 4.31 -6.73 15.48
CA ASN A 99 4.89 -7.92 16.10
C ASN A 99 5.43 -7.66 17.52
N SER A 100 5.84 -6.43 17.83
CA SER A 100 6.39 -6.07 19.14
C SER A 100 5.29 -5.69 20.14
N LEU A 101 4.25 -4.98 19.69
CA LEU A 101 3.16 -4.50 20.55
C LEU A 101 2.14 -5.60 20.91
N GLN A 102 1.97 -6.64 20.06
CA GLN A 102 1.19 -7.83 20.45
C GLN A 102 1.85 -8.64 21.59
N ARG A 103 3.11 -8.36 21.98
CA ARG A 103 3.85 -9.13 22.99
C ARG A 103 4.03 -8.47 24.35
N SER A 104 3.59 -7.24 24.57
CA SER A 104 3.79 -6.56 25.86
C SER A 104 2.54 -5.85 26.35
N ALA A 105 1.84 -6.51 27.28
CA ALA A 105 1.20 -5.77 28.36
C ALA A 105 2.31 -5.05 29.16
N ILE A 106 2.14 -3.73 29.34
CA ILE A 106 2.87 -2.86 30.29
C ILE A 106 4.26 -2.33 29.83
N GLY A 107 4.25 -1.13 29.23
CA GLY A 107 5.32 -0.10 29.29
C GLY A 107 6.37 -0.08 28.16
N PRO A 108 7.18 1.01 28.01
CA PRO A 108 6.95 2.42 28.31
C PRO A 108 6.44 3.18 27.07
N VAL A 109 5.92 4.39 27.28
CA VAL A 109 5.53 5.33 26.20
C VAL A 109 6.79 5.67 25.39
N LEU A 110 6.90 5.11 24.18
CA LEU A 110 7.95 5.47 23.22
C LEU A 110 7.75 6.93 22.78
N THR A 111 8.52 7.80 23.43
CA THR A 111 9.27 8.94 22.87
C THR A 111 8.87 9.38 21.45
N VAL A 112 8.27 10.58 21.37
CA VAL A 112 8.11 11.43 20.16
C VAL A 112 7.82 10.63 18.89
N GLY A 113 6.57 10.17 18.74
CA GLY A 113 6.19 9.29 17.63
C GLY A 113 6.37 9.94 16.26
N ASN A 114 7.12 9.27 15.37
CA ASN A 114 7.10 9.51 13.92
C ASN A 114 5.63 9.55 13.44
N CYS A 115 5.32 10.29 12.36
CA CYS A 115 3.95 10.52 11.86
C CYS A 115 3.10 9.23 11.85
N VAL A 116 3.70 8.14 11.39
CA VAL A 116 3.10 6.81 11.30
C VAL A 116 2.64 6.27 12.66
N SER A 117 3.48 6.38 13.68
CA SER A 117 3.19 5.88 15.04
C SER A 117 2.00 6.62 15.67
N ASN A 118 1.96 7.94 15.53
CA ASN A 118 0.84 8.74 16.08
C ASN A 118 -0.47 8.44 15.35
N CYS A 119 -0.42 8.35 14.01
CA CYS A 119 -1.60 8.04 13.22
C CYS A 119 -2.14 6.63 13.53
N THR A 120 -1.27 5.61 13.53
CA THR A 120 -1.68 4.23 13.81
C THR A 120 -2.18 4.02 15.24
N LYS A 121 -1.65 4.76 16.23
CA LYS A 121 -2.13 4.72 17.61
C LYS A 121 -3.52 5.36 17.75
N THR A 122 -3.79 6.44 17.02
CA THR A 122 -5.10 7.13 17.05
C THR A 122 -6.23 6.21 16.64
N TRP A 123 -5.99 5.36 15.64
CA TRP A 123 -6.97 4.39 15.14
C TRP A 123 -6.83 3.00 15.75
N GLN A 124 -5.99 2.83 16.77
CA GLN A 124 -5.73 1.55 17.45
C GLN A 124 -5.39 0.41 16.48
N CYS A 125 -4.67 0.71 15.39
CA CYS A 125 -4.45 -0.27 14.33
C CYS A 125 -3.63 -1.49 14.76
N TYR A 126 -2.80 -1.36 15.81
CA TYR A 126 -2.02 -2.47 16.34
C TYR A 126 -2.84 -3.49 17.14
N ASP A 127 -4.10 -3.19 17.46
CA ASP A 127 -5.01 -4.13 18.14
C ASP A 127 -5.61 -5.16 17.17
N GLN A 128 -5.32 -5.01 15.87
CA GLN A 128 -5.75 -5.96 14.85
C GLN A 128 -5.05 -7.32 15.06
N PRO A 129 -5.76 -8.44 14.82
CA PRO A 129 -5.25 -9.78 15.12
C PRO A 129 -4.11 -10.22 14.19
N THR A 130 -3.96 -9.59 13.03
CA THR A 130 -2.97 -9.95 12.00
C THR A 130 -2.17 -8.74 11.53
N GLN A 131 -0.97 -8.97 10.98
CA GLN A 131 -0.19 -7.91 10.35
C GLN A 131 -0.94 -7.33 9.16
N THR A 132 -1.62 -8.18 8.39
CA THR A 132 -2.47 -7.74 7.27
C THR A 132 -3.61 -6.86 7.75
N GLY A 133 -4.29 -7.22 8.85
CA GLY A 133 -5.32 -6.36 9.45
C GLY A 133 -4.76 -5.03 9.93
N THR A 134 -3.58 -5.05 10.56
CA THR A 134 -2.88 -3.81 10.97
C THR A 134 -2.55 -2.94 9.75
N ALA A 135 -2.00 -3.52 8.69
CA ALA A 135 -1.65 -2.81 7.46
C ALA A 135 -2.89 -2.23 6.76
N LEU A 136 -4.00 -2.97 6.71
CA LEU A 136 -5.28 -2.51 6.17
C LEU A 136 -5.90 -1.37 7.00
N CYS A 137 -5.77 -1.42 8.33
CA CYS A 137 -6.22 -0.32 9.20
C CYS A 137 -5.36 0.94 9.00
N ALA A 138 -4.04 0.76 8.82
CA ALA A 138 -3.08 1.85 8.77
C ALA A 138 -2.86 2.45 7.36
N LEU A 139 -3.69 2.12 6.37
CA LEU A 139 -3.49 2.54 4.97
C LEU A 139 -3.40 4.05 4.80
N ASP A 140 -4.32 4.77 5.44
CA ASP A 140 -4.33 6.23 5.39
C ASP A 140 -3.06 6.81 6.02
N CYS A 141 -2.61 6.24 7.14
CA CYS A 141 -1.38 6.65 7.81
C CYS A 141 -0.14 6.43 6.93
N VAL A 142 -0.06 5.29 6.23
CA VAL A 142 1.06 4.96 5.34
C VAL A 142 1.21 6.02 4.26
N LEU A 143 0.08 6.42 3.64
CA LEU A 143 0.05 7.36 2.53
C LEU A 143 0.27 8.80 3.00
N GLU A 144 -0.50 9.25 3.99
CA GLU A 144 -0.42 10.63 4.49
C GLU A 144 0.98 10.96 5.02
N CYS A 145 1.57 10.05 5.79
CA CYS A 145 2.93 10.24 6.32
C CYS A 145 4.03 10.13 5.26
N ALA A 146 3.73 9.58 4.08
CA ALA A 146 4.63 9.60 2.93
C ALA A 146 4.47 10.86 2.07
N GLY A 147 3.45 11.69 2.34
CA GLY A 147 3.06 12.82 1.49
C GLY A 147 2.35 12.39 0.21
N ALA A 148 1.61 11.28 0.28
CA ALA A 148 0.84 10.70 -0.81
C ALA A 148 -0.66 10.68 -0.52
#